data_AF-A0AA51CC06-F1
#
_entry.id   AF-A0AA51CC06-F1
#
_cell.length_a   1.000
_cell.length_b   1.000
_cell.length_c   1.000
_cell.angle_alpha   90.00
_cell.angle_beta   90.00
_cell.angle_gamma   90.00
#
_symmetry.space_group_name_H-M   'P 1'
#
loop_
_entity.id
_entity.type
_entity.pdbx_description
1 polymer ?
#
loop_
_entity_poly.entity_id
_entity_poly.type
_entity_poly.pdbx_seq_one_letter_code
_entity_poly.pdbx_strand_id
1 'polypeptide(L)'
;MMNSKIKNYVDVLFSDIPKGKKANELKEELLSNMSERYNDYIDEGKTENQAYSLVISNLGNVDELLADVIPDAEFKQEARFYRVRNARNTAISVAMYIIGTVFVIGLGGLSESFGGRDYSVLGVIILLIFVAIATGLLIYTNLSTPPEYKDYDEKKERECRLYTGKQGRVLKSLLSVYWTFITLVYLAVSFFTMQWHVTWMIWLLAVVFQGIIKTIYEMRHDDE
;
A
#
# COMPACT_ATOMS: atom_id res chain seq x y z
N MET A 1 -22.42 -19.16 -25.50
CA MET A 1 -22.62 -18.19 -24.38
C MET A 1 -21.59 -18.54 -23.32
N MET A 2 -20.82 -17.58 -22.79
CA MET A 2 -19.68 -17.91 -21.92
C MET A 2 -20.13 -18.52 -20.59
N ASN A 3 -19.61 -19.70 -20.25
CA ASN A 3 -20.00 -20.40 -19.03
C ASN A 3 -19.43 -19.70 -17.78
N SER A 4 -20.31 -19.30 -16.85
CA SER A 4 -19.92 -18.59 -15.62
C SER A 4 -19.14 -19.44 -14.63
N LYS A 5 -19.34 -20.76 -14.60
CA LYS A 5 -18.61 -21.69 -13.72
C LYS A 5 -17.15 -21.82 -14.15
N ILE A 6 -16.89 -21.98 -15.44
CA ILE A 6 -15.51 -22.06 -16.00
C ILE A 6 -14.79 -20.74 -15.77
N LYS A 7 -15.46 -19.62 -16.04
CA LYS A 7 -14.88 -18.31 -15.80
C LYS A 7 -14.43 -18.14 -14.35
N ASN A 8 -15.30 -18.49 -13.40
CA ASN A 8 -14.98 -18.39 -11.98
C ASN A 8 -13.83 -19.32 -11.58
N TYR A 9 -13.79 -20.55 -12.11
CA TYR A 9 -12.67 -21.46 -11.86
C TYR A 9 -11.32 -20.86 -12.30
N VAL A 10 -11.25 -20.35 -13.53
CA VAL A 10 -10.01 -19.72 -14.03
C VAL A 10 -9.69 -18.44 -13.27
N ASP A 11 -10.69 -17.63 -12.90
CA ASP A 11 -10.48 -16.43 -12.09
C ASP A 11 -9.87 -16.76 -10.71
N VAL A 12 -10.32 -17.84 -10.08
CA VAL A 12 -9.76 -18.33 -8.80
C VAL A 12 -8.35 -18.89 -8.99
N LEU A 13 -8.11 -19.65 -10.07
CA LEU A 13 -6.81 -20.21 -10.38
C LEU A 13 -5.72 -19.13 -10.54
N PHE A 14 -6.07 -18.00 -11.16
CA PHE A 14 -5.17 -16.86 -11.34
C PHE A 14 -5.24 -15.83 -10.20
N SER A 15 -5.97 -16.12 -9.10
CA SER A 15 -6.21 -15.13 -8.04
C SER A 15 -4.94 -14.69 -7.31
N ASP A 16 -3.98 -15.61 -7.16
CA ASP A 16 -2.70 -15.35 -6.49
C ASP A 16 -1.61 -14.81 -7.44
N ILE A 17 -1.84 -14.92 -8.75
CA ILE A 17 -0.90 -14.45 -9.77
C ILE A 17 -1.06 -12.93 -9.97
N PRO A 18 0.03 -12.16 -10.07
CA PRO A 18 -0.04 -10.74 -10.44
C PRO A 18 -0.70 -10.55 -11.80
N LYS A 19 -1.51 -9.49 -11.94
CA LYS A 19 -2.18 -9.19 -13.21
C LYS A 19 -1.21 -8.64 -14.24
N GLY A 20 -0.56 -9.54 -14.96
CA GLY A 20 0.39 -9.21 -16.01
C GLY A 20 -0.09 -9.38 -17.42
N LYS A 21 0.69 -8.88 -18.37
CA LYS A 21 0.41 -9.11 -19.80
C LYS A 21 0.43 -10.62 -20.11
N LYS A 22 1.52 -11.31 -19.74
CA LYS A 22 1.63 -12.78 -19.90
C LYS A 22 0.54 -13.53 -19.13
N ALA A 23 0.23 -13.08 -17.92
CA ALA A 23 -0.80 -13.71 -17.10
C ALA A 23 -2.21 -13.57 -17.70
N ASN A 24 -2.54 -12.39 -18.24
CA ASN A 24 -3.80 -12.16 -18.90
C ASN A 24 -3.90 -12.91 -20.23
N GLU A 25 -2.82 -12.96 -21.01
CA GLU A 25 -2.76 -13.74 -22.26
C GLU A 25 -3.02 -15.24 -21.99
N LEU A 26 -2.30 -15.84 -21.04
CA LEU A 26 -2.51 -17.25 -20.67
C LEU A 26 -3.92 -17.49 -20.12
N LYS A 27 -4.43 -16.55 -19.31
CA LYS A 27 -5.78 -16.62 -18.76
C LYS A 27 -6.85 -16.60 -19.87
N GLU A 28 -6.72 -15.72 -20.85
CA GLU A 28 -7.64 -15.63 -21.99
C GLU A 28 -7.57 -16.88 -22.86
N GLU A 29 -6.37 -17.39 -23.12
CA GLU A 29 -6.16 -18.63 -23.86
C GLU A 29 -6.83 -19.82 -23.15
N LEU A 30 -6.61 -19.98 -21.85
CA LEU A 30 -7.23 -21.02 -21.04
C LEU A 30 -8.76 -20.89 -21.01
N LEU A 31 -9.29 -19.68 -20.83
CA LEU A 31 -10.73 -19.43 -20.85
C LEU A 31 -11.35 -19.82 -22.19
N SER A 32 -10.70 -19.47 -23.30
CA SER A 32 -11.15 -19.82 -24.64
C SER A 32 -11.17 -21.34 -24.83
N ASN A 33 -10.02 -21.99 -24.59
CA ASN A 33 -9.85 -23.44 -24.78
C ASN A 33 -10.80 -24.27 -23.90
N MET A 34 -10.97 -23.89 -22.63
CA MET A 34 -11.90 -24.57 -21.72
C MET A 34 -13.36 -24.35 -22.12
N SER A 35 -13.71 -23.13 -22.55
CA SER A 35 -15.09 -22.82 -22.94
C SER A 35 -15.49 -23.55 -24.22
N GLU A 36 -14.58 -23.69 -25.17
CA GLU A 36 -14.78 -24.48 -26.40
C GLU A 36 -15.04 -25.94 -26.05
N ARG A 37 -14.11 -26.59 -25.32
CA ARG A 37 -14.25 -27.99 -24.85
C ARG A 37 -15.55 -28.22 -24.08
N TYR A 38 -15.95 -27.26 -23.26
CA TYR A 38 -17.21 -27.33 -22.53
C TYR A 38 -18.42 -27.36 -23.45
N ASN A 39 -18.47 -26.47 -24.44
CA ASN A 39 -19.58 -26.42 -25.39
C ASN A 39 -19.65 -27.71 -26.21
N ASP A 40 -18.50 -28.25 -26.64
CA ASP A 40 -18.45 -29.54 -27.35
C ASP A 40 -19.12 -30.66 -26.52
N TYR A 41 -18.85 -30.71 -25.21
CA TYR A 41 -19.47 -31.70 -24.33
C TYR A 41 -20.97 -31.48 -24.10
N ILE A 42 -21.44 -30.24 -24.15
CA ILE A 42 -22.88 -29.95 -24.12
C ILE A 42 -23.54 -30.41 -25.43
N ASP A 43 -22.89 -30.19 -26.57
CA ASP A 43 -23.38 -30.59 -27.88
C ASP A 43 -23.37 -32.12 -28.05
N GLU A 44 -22.45 -32.83 -27.37
CA GLU A 44 -22.46 -34.30 -27.21
C GLU A 44 -23.60 -34.81 -26.30
N GLY A 45 -24.40 -33.93 -25.71
CA GLY A 45 -25.52 -34.27 -24.84
C GLY A 45 -25.14 -34.57 -23.39
N LYS A 46 -23.93 -34.21 -22.94
CA LYS A 46 -23.56 -34.32 -21.52
C LYS A 46 -24.26 -33.25 -20.69
N THR A 47 -24.48 -33.57 -19.42
CA THR A 47 -25.03 -32.58 -18.47
C THR A 47 -23.99 -31.49 -18.16
N GLU A 48 -24.43 -30.29 -17.77
CA GLU A 48 -23.51 -29.18 -17.41
C GLU A 48 -22.44 -29.57 -16.39
N ASN A 49 -22.84 -30.32 -15.36
CA ASN A 49 -21.91 -30.70 -14.29
C ASN A 49 -20.90 -31.75 -14.77
N GLN A 50 -21.32 -32.69 -15.63
CA GLN A 50 -20.40 -33.65 -16.24
C GLN A 50 -19.42 -32.99 -17.20
N ALA A 51 -19.91 -32.08 -18.06
CA ALA A 51 -19.09 -31.31 -18.99
C ALA A 51 -18.05 -30.48 -18.22
N TYR A 52 -18.46 -29.81 -17.14
CA TYR A 52 -17.55 -29.05 -16.28
C TYR A 52 -16.46 -29.94 -15.67
N SER A 53 -16.83 -31.04 -15.01
CA SER A 53 -15.86 -31.95 -14.39
C SER A 53 -14.86 -32.52 -15.40
N LEU A 54 -15.31 -32.82 -16.62
CA LEU A 54 -14.49 -33.39 -17.68
C LEU A 54 -13.47 -32.38 -18.24
N VAL A 55 -13.88 -31.11 -18.39
CA VAL A 55 -12.98 -30.01 -18.80
C VAL A 55 -11.89 -29.79 -17.77
N ILE A 56 -12.24 -29.76 -16.47
CA ILE A 56 -11.26 -29.58 -15.40
C ILE A 56 -10.27 -30.75 -15.34
N SER A 57 -10.74 -32.00 -15.47
CA SER A 57 -9.84 -33.16 -15.46
C SER A 57 -8.89 -33.19 -16.65
N ASN A 58 -9.33 -32.73 -17.82
CA ASN A 58 -8.51 -32.69 -19.03
C ASN A 58 -7.46 -31.57 -19.02
N LEU A 59 -7.60 -30.59 -18.14
CA LEU A 59 -6.56 -29.56 -17.98
C LEU A 59 -5.26 -30.13 -17.41
N GLY A 60 -5.31 -31.26 -16.70
CA GLY A 60 -4.13 -31.93 -16.18
C GLY A 60 -3.38 -31.10 -15.14
N ASN A 61 -2.06 -30.97 -15.33
CA ASN A 61 -1.16 -30.33 -14.38
C ASN A 61 -1.14 -28.80 -14.56
N VAL A 62 -2.13 -28.14 -13.97
CA VAL A 62 -2.30 -26.70 -14.05
C VAL A 62 -1.09 -25.95 -13.48
N ASP A 63 -0.40 -26.53 -12.49
CA ASP A 63 0.78 -25.93 -11.87
C ASP A 63 1.93 -25.75 -12.87
N GLU A 64 2.07 -26.63 -13.85
CA GLU A 64 3.08 -26.54 -14.91
C GLU A 64 2.77 -25.40 -15.89
N LEU A 65 1.50 -25.21 -16.24
CA LEU A 65 1.04 -24.10 -17.07
C LEU A 65 1.24 -22.75 -16.34
N LEU A 66 1.01 -22.71 -15.03
CA LEU A 66 1.17 -21.49 -14.25
C LEU A 66 2.64 -21.16 -13.96
N ALA A 67 3.54 -22.15 -13.95
CA ALA A 67 4.97 -21.95 -13.66
C ALA A 67 5.63 -20.85 -14.50
N ASP A 68 5.20 -20.70 -15.75
CA ASP A 68 5.73 -19.71 -16.70
C ASP A 68 5.25 -18.27 -16.43
N VAL A 69 4.23 -18.12 -15.58
CA VAL A 69 3.57 -16.85 -15.25
C VAL A 69 3.74 -16.49 -13.78
N ILE A 70 4.11 -17.46 -12.93
CA ILE A 70 4.46 -17.20 -11.54
C ILE A 70 5.61 -16.17 -11.52
N PRO A 71 5.51 -15.13 -10.68
CA PRO A 71 6.51 -14.06 -10.63
C PRO A 71 7.91 -14.62 -10.35
N ASP A 72 8.72 -14.62 -11.39
CA ASP A 72 10.10 -15.11 -11.39
C ASP A 72 11.05 -14.10 -10.71
N ALA A 73 12.36 -14.41 -10.72
CA ALA A 73 13.35 -13.54 -10.12
C ALA A 73 13.43 -12.16 -10.82
N GLU A 74 13.21 -12.12 -12.13
CA GLU A 74 13.28 -10.93 -12.97
C GLU A 74 12.12 -9.97 -12.66
N PHE A 75 10.89 -10.48 -12.61
CA PHE A 75 9.70 -9.72 -12.23
C PHE A 75 9.86 -9.10 -10.84
N LYS A 76 10.36 -9.87 -9.86
CA LYS A 76 10.59 -9.39 -8.49
C LYS A 76 11.66 -8.29 -8.42
N GLN A 77 12.64 -8.33 -9.31
CA GLN A 77 13.67 -7.30 -9.40
C GLN A 77 13.10 -6.02 -10.01
N GLU A 78 12.32 -6.14 -11.07
CA GLU A 78 11.70 -5.00 -11.73
C GLU A 78 10.65 -4.31 -10.86
N ALA A 79 9.80 -5.09 -10.18
CA ALA A 79 8.85 -4.58 -9.17
C ALA A 79 9.58 -3.77 -8.08
N ARG A 80 10.73 -4.26 -7.60
CA ARG A 80 11.56 -3.54 -6.63
C ARG A 80 12.13 -2.24 -7.20
N PHE A 81 12.57 -2.24 -8.46
CA PHE A 81 13.05 -1.04 -9.13
C PHE A 81 11.98 0.05 -9.18
N TYR A 82 10.76 -0.29 -9.64
CA TYR A 82 9.64 0.67 -9.67
C TYR A 82 9.29 1.18 -8.28
N ARG A 83 9.27 0.30 -7.27
CA ARG A 83 8.98 0.68 -5.88
C ARG A 83 9.98 1.69 -5.33
N VAL A 84 11.29 1.43 -5.49
CA VAL A 84 12.34 2.34 -5.01
C VAL A 84 12.28 3.68 -5.76
N ARG A 85 12.07 3.64 -7.07
CA ARG A 85 11.89 4.85 -7.89
C ARG A 85 10.70 5.68 -7.43
N ASN A 86 9.55 5.05 -7.20
CA ASN A 86 8.33 5.73 -6.76
C ASN A 86 8.49 6.31 -5.35
N ALA A 87 9.12 5.59 -4.43
CA ALA A 87 9.42 6.09 -3.09
C ALA A 87 10.34 7.33 -3.14
N ARG A 88 11.42 7.27 -3.93
CA ARG A 88 12.34 8.40 -4.12
C ARG A 88 11.62 9.61 -4.72
N ASN A 89 10.85 9.41 -5.78
CA ASN A 89 10.17 10.51 -6.46
C ASN A 89 9.07 11.11 -5.57
N THR A 90 8.37 10.28 -4.78
CA THR A 90 7.42 10.75 -3.76
C THR A 90 8.12 11.61 -2.71
N ALA A 91 9.27 11.17 -2.20
CA ALA A 91 10.06 11.94 -1.23
C ALA A 91 10.54 13.28 -1.81
N ILE A 92 10.99 13.31 -3.07
CA ILE A 92 11.39 14.55 -3.76
C ILE A 92 10.20 15.50 -3.90
N SER A 93 9.03 15.01 -4.32
CA SER A 93 7.82 15.84 -4.41
C SER A 93 7.41 16.41 -3.05
N VAL A 94 7.44 15.61 -1.98
CA VAL A 94 7.14 16.08 -0.62
C VAL A 94 8.14 17.14 -0.16
N ALA A 95 9.43 16.94 -0.41
CA ALA A 95 10.46 17.93 -0.10
C ALA A 95 10.23 19.25 -0.85
N MET A 96 9.82 19.21 -2.12
CA MET A 96 9.48 20.40 -2.90
C MET A 96 8.30 21.17 -2.30
N TYR A 97 7.25 20.49 -1.80
CA TYR A 97 6.14 21.17 -1.11
C TYR A 97 6.59 21.88 0.17
N ILE A 98 7.46 21.23 0.96
CA ILE A 98 8.01 21.80 2.19
C ILE A 98 8.86 23.03 1.85
N ILE A 99 9.75 22.92 0.86
CA ILE A 99 10.60 24.04 0.41
C ILE A 99 9.72 25.21 -0.05
N GLY A 100 8.72 24.97 -0.90
CA GLY A 100 7.78 26.00 -1.34
C GLY A 100 7.07 26.70 -0.18
N THR A 101 6.64 25.95 0.84
CA THR A 101 5.99 26.50 2.04
C THR A 101 6.95 27.35 2.87
N VAL A 102 8.19 26.90 3.04
CA VAL A 102 9.25 27.64 3.73
C VAL A 102 9.55 28.96 3.01
N PHE A 103 9.55 28.98 1.67
CA PHE A 103 9.74 30.21 0.89
C PHE A 103 8.61 31.22 1.11
N VAL A 104 7.34 30.78 1.24
CA VAL A 104 6.22 31.68 1.52
C VAL A 104 6.37 32.32 2.91
N ILE A 105 6.68 31.51 3.93
CA ILE A 105 6.84 31.99 5.31
C ILE A 105 8.08 32.89 5.42
N GLY A 106 9.20 32.48 4.80
CA GLY A 106 10.46 33.22 4.82
C GLY A 106 10.34 34.57 4.12
N LEU A 107 9.77 34.63 2.91
CA LEU A 107 9.57 35.89 2.20
C LEU A 107 8.51 36.78 2.87
N GLY A 108 7.50 36.17 3.50
CA GLY A 108 6.50 36.88 4.29
C GLY A 108 7.08 37.52 5.56
N GLY A 109 7.97 36.82 6.28
CA GLY A 109 8.61 37.34 7.50
C GLY A 109 9.80 38.28 7.23
N LEU A 110 10.47 38.14 6.09
CA LEU A 110 11.59 39.00 5.69
C LEU A 110 11.14 40.33 5.05
N SER A 111 9.87 40.47 4.68
CA SER A 111 9.32 41.71 4.12
C SER A 111 9.50 42.91 5.05
N GLU A 112 9.41 42.67 6.37
CA GLU A 112 9.64 43.67 7.42
C GLU A 112 11.12 44.13 7.48
N SER A 113 12.06 43.25 7.10
CA SER A 113 13.50 43.52 7.14
C SER A 113 14.05 44.18 5.87
N PHE A 114 13.41 43.98 4.71
CA PHE A 114 13.92 44.40 3.40
C PHE A 114 13.15 45.56 2.75
N GLY A 115 12.65 46.51 3.55
CA GLY A 115 12.15 47.79 3.05
C GLY A 115 10.65 47.85 2.75
N GLY A 116 9.83 47.04 3.43
CA GLY A 116 8.38 47.25 3.53
C GLY A 116 7.57 46.99 2.25
N ARG A 117 8.16 46.30 1.26
CA ARG A 117 7.40 45.80 0.10
C ARG A 117 6.81 44.42 0.41
N ASP A 118 5.52 44.24 0.12
CA ASP A 118 4.83 42.96 0.28
C ASP A 118 5.32 41.93 -0.74
N TYR A 119 6.25 41.06 -0.32
CA TYR A 119 6.74 39.92 -1.10
C TYR A 119 5.87 38.66 -0.98
N SER A 120 4.74 38.76 -0.27
CA SER A 120 3.81 37.66 -0.02
C SER A 120 3.28 37.05 -1.33
N VAL A 121 2.89 37.89 -2.29
CA VAL A 121 2.41 37.46 -3.62
C VAL A 121 3.50 36.70 -4.39
N LEU A 122 4.76 37.16 -4.31
CA LEU A 122 5.88 36.49 -4.97
C LEU A 122 6.14 35.10 -4.37
N GLY A 123 6.05 34.98 -3.04
CA GLY A 123 6.14 33.69 -2.35
C GLY A 123 5.07 32.71 -2.81
N VAL A 124 3.83 33.16 -2.97
CA VAL A 124 2.72 32.33 -3.46
C VAL A 124 2.95 31.87 -4.91
N ILE A 125 3.45 32.76 -5.79
CA ILE A 125 3.78 32.37 -7.18
C ILE A 125 4.85 31.26 -7.19
N ILE A 126 5.90 31.40 -6.38
CA ILE A 126 6.96 30.38 -6.27
C ILE A 126 6.37 29.06 -5.75
N LEU A 127 5.53 29.11 -4.70
CA LEU A 127 4.84 27.93 -4.19
C LEU A 127 4.06 27.21 -5.29
N LEU A 128 3.27 27.93 -6.08
CA LEU A 128 2.45 27.33 -7.15
C LEU A 128 3.31 26.62 -8.21
N ILE A 129 4.47 27.16 -8.56
CA ILE A 129 5.40 26.53 -9.50
C ILE A 129 5.94 25.22 -8.91
N PHE A 130 6.40 25.25 -7.66
CA PHE A 130 6.87 24.04 -6.97
C PHE A 130 5.76 22.99 -6.83
N VAL A 131 4.54 23.41 -6.54
CA VAL A 131 3.38 22.53 -6.43
C VAL A 131 3.07 21.87 -7.78
N ALA A 132 3.08 22.64 -8.87
CA ALA A 132 2.83 22.11 -10.22
C ALA A 132 3.88 21.06 -10.61
N ILE A 133 5.17 21.33 -10.37
CA ILE A 133 6.27 20.40 -10.66
C ILE A 133 6.16 19.14 -9.80
N ALA A 134 5.96 19.29 -8.49
CA ALA A 134 5.88 18.18 -7.55
C ALA A 134 4.66 17.27 -7.83
N THR A 135 3.52 17.87 -8.15
CA THR A 135 2.30 17.13 -8.53
C THR A 135 2.48 16.43 -9.87
N GLY A 136 3.07 17.10 -10.86
CA GLY A 136 3.40 16.50 -12.15
C GLY A 136 4.31 15.28 -12.02
N LEU A 137 5.33 15.35 -11.16
CA LEU A 137 6.22 14.23 -10.87
C LEU A 137 5.47 13.06 -10.20
N LEU A 138 4.55 13.32 -9.26
CA LEU A 138 3.73 12.29 -8.62
C LEU A 138 2.79 11.60 -9.61
N ILE A 139 2.11 12.38 -10.46
CA ILE A 139 1.19 11.84 -11.46
C ILE A 139 1.96 11.02 -12.49
N TYR A 140 3.08 11.55 -13.00
CA TYR A 140 3.91 10.85 -13.97
C TYR A 140 4.44 9.53 -13.41
N THR A 141 4.94 9.52 -12.17
CA THR A 141 5.43 8.29 -11.54
C THR A 141 4.33 7.27 -11.33
N ASN A 142 3.14 7.69 -10.91
CA ASN A 142 2.01 6.81 -10.72
C ASN A 142 1.55 6.18 -12.05
N LEU A 143 1.45 6.98 -13.11
CA LEU A 143 1.03 6.51 -14.44
C LEU A 143 2.10 5.67 -15.15
N SER A 144 3.39 5.92 -14.88
CA SER A 144 4.51 5.18 -15.47
C SER A 144 4.80 3.84 -14.79
N THR A 145 4.02 3.46 -13.77
CA THR A 145 4.12 2.15 -13.13
C THR A 145 3.04 1.23 -13.70
N PRO A 146 3.42 0.14 -14.39
CA PRO A 146 2.45 -0.81 -14.89
C PRO A 146 1.56 -1.39 -13.77
N PRO A 147 0.26 -1.63 -14.04
CA PRO A 147 -0.69 -2.11 -13.05
C PRO A 147 -0.27 -3.43 -12.37
N GLU A 148 0.44 -4.28 -13.10
CA GLU A 148 0.94 -5.58 -12.63
C GLU A 148 1.83 -5.46 -11.40
N TYR A 149 2.82 -4.55 -11.44
CA TYR A 149 3.73 -4.36 -10.31
C TYR A 149 3.03 -3.71 -9.12
N LYS A 150 2.04 -2.86 -9.37
CA LYS A 150 1.24 -2.22 -8.32
C LYS A 150 0.40 -3.25 -7.57
N ASP A 151 -0.30 -4.13 -8.29
CA ASP A 151 -1.08 -5.23 -7.70
C ASP A 151 -0.19 -6.17 -6.89
N TYR A 152 1.00 -6.51 -7.41
CA TYR A 152 1.97 -7.32 -6.69
C TYR A 152 2.46 -6.67 -5.38
N ASP A 153 2.86 -5.38 -5.41
CA ASP A 153 3.33 -4.69 -4.21
C ASP A 153 2.19 -4.50 -3.19
N GLU A 154 0.96 -4.21 -3.64
CA GLU A 154 -0.23 -4.10 -2.78
C GLU A 154 -0.60 -5.43 -2.11
N LYS A 155 -0.59 -6.55 -2.85
CA LYS A 155 -0.81 -7.89 -2.30
C LYS A 155 0.24 -8.21 -1.24
N LYS A 156 1.51 -7.99 -1.55
CA LYS A 156 2.62 -8.23 -0.63
C LYS A 156 2.50 -7.39 0.64
N GLU A 157 2.13 -6.13 0.51
CA GLU A 157 1.91 -5.24 1.65
C GLU A 157 0.71 -5.72 2.49
N ARG A 158 -0.37 -6.19 1.87
CA ARG A 158 -1.53 -6.77 2.55
C ARG A 158 -1.16 -8.04 3.31
N GLU A 159 -0.38 -8.94 2.72
CA GLU A 159 0.15 -10.12 3.38
C GLU A 159 1.01 -9.73 4.58
N CYS A 160 2.00 -8.83 4.40
CA CYS A 160 2.81 -8.32 5.50
C CYS A 160 1.95 -7.72 6.63
N ARG A 161 0.90 -6.96 6.31
CA ARG A 161 -0.06 -6.42 7.29
C ARG A 161 -0.87 -7.51 8.00
N LEU A 162 -1.21 -8.60 7.33
CA LEU A 162 -1.91 -9.74 7.92
C LEU A 162 -1.01 -10.51 8.90
N TYR A 163 0.25 -10.75 8.52
CA TYR A 163 1.25 -11.38 9.38
C TYR A 163 1.56 -10.52 10.61
N THR A 164 1.91 -9.24 10.42
CA THR A 164 2.17 -8.30 11.53
C THR A 164 0.90 -8.00 12.35
N GLY A 165 -0.27 -8.00 11.72
CA GLY A 165 -1.56 -7.71 12.35
C GLY A 165 -2.12 -8.83 13.21
N LYS A 166 -1.52 -10.03 13.24
CA LYS A 166 -1.82 -11.06 14.24
C LYS A 166 -1.02 -10.84 15.53
N GLN A 167 0.31 -10.66 15.43
CA GLN A 167 1.18 -10.45 16.60
C GLN A 167 1.00 -9.06 17.24
N GLY A 168 0.86 -8.00 16.42
CA GLY A 168 0.81 -6.62 16.89
C GLY A 168 -0.58 -6.12 17.33
N ARG A 169 -1.64 -6.93 17.23
CA ARG A 169 -3.02 -6.47 17.51
C ARG A 169 -3.25 -6.18 18.99
N VAL A 170 -2.72 -7.04 19.85
CA VAL A 170 -2.81 -6.89 21.30
C VAL A 170 -1.95 -5.72 21.75
N LEU A 171 -0.69 -5.66 21.30
CA LEU A 171 0.21 -4.54 21.58
C LEU A 171 -0.36 -3.20 21.12
N LYS A 172 -0.95 -3.14 19.91
CA LYS A 172 -1.59 -1.92 19.38
C LYS A 172 -2.79 -1.49 20.22
N SER A 173 -3.59 -2.45 20.69
CA SER A 173 -4.75 -2.16 21.54
C SER A 173 -4.32 -1.66 22.91
N LEU A 174 -3.31 -2.28 23.53
CA LEU A 174 -2.74 -1.80 24.79
C LEU A 174 -2.12 -0.42 24.62
N LEU A 175 -1.42 -0.18 23.51
CA LEU A 175 -0.78 1.10 23.24
C LEU A 175 -1.81 2.21 23.00
N SER A 176 -2.94 1.93 22.37
CA SER A 176 -4.02 2.92 22.21
C SER A 176 -4.70 3.26 23.54
N VAL A 177 -4.89 2.27 24.42
CA VAL A 177 -5.40 2.49 25.79
C VAL A 177 -4.38 3.28 26.60
N TYR A 178 -3.09 3.01 26.44
CA TYR A 178 -2.02 3.73 27.08
C TYR A 178 -2.00 5.23 26.70
N TRP A 179 -2.08 5.56 25.41
CA TRP A 179 -2.10 6.97 24.98
C TRP A 179 -3.31 7.74 25.50
N THR A 180 -4.48 7.10 25.52
CA THR A 180 -5.70 7.71 26.07
C THR A 180 -5.64 7.86 27.59
N PHE A 181 -4.94 6.96 28.30
CA PHE A 181 -4.68 7.12 29.72
C PHE A 181 -3.69 8.24 30.02
N ILE A 182 -2.57 8.32 29.27
CA ILE A 182 -1.59 9.40 29.42
C ILE A 182 -2.22 10.77 29.15
N THR A 183 -3.06 10.90 28.14
CA THR A 183 -3.75 12.17 27.85
C THR A 183 -4.70 12.56 28.97
N LEU A 184 -5.45 11.60 29.55
CA LEU A 184 -6.31 11.82 30.70
C LEU A 184 -5.50 12.31 31.92
N VAL A 185 -4.39 11.64 32.23
CA VAL A 185 -3.51 12.01 33.35
C VAL A 185 -2.88 13.38 33.12
N TYR A 186 -2.37 13.65 31.91
CA TYR A 186 -1.83 14.96 31.54
C TYR A 186 -2.88 16.06 31.73
N LEU A 187 -4.09 15.87 31.21
CA LEU A 187 -5.15 16.87 31.36
C LEU A 187 -5.50 17.08 32.83
N ALA A 188 -5.70 16.02 33.61
CA ALA A 188 -6.00 16.14 35.04
C ALA A 188 -4.90 16.94 35.77
N VAL A 189 -3.63 16.55 35.62
CA VAL A 189 -2.50 17.23 36.26
C VAL A 189 -2.37 18.67 35.77
N SER A 190 -2.56 18.93 34.47
CA SER A 190 -2.45 20.26 33.87
C SER A 190 -3.55 21.21 34.34
N PHE A 191 -4.78 20.72 34.50
CA PHE A 191 -5.89 21.50 35.07
C PHE A 191 -5.71 21.77 36.56
N PHE A 192 -5.21 20.81 37.34
CA PHE A 192 -4.96 21.00 38.78
C PHE A 192 -3.79 21.95 39.06
N THR A 193 -2.73 21.89 38.25
CA THR A 193 -1.52 22.70 38.46
C THR A 193 -1.58 24.06 37.77
N MET A 194 -2.38 24.22 36.70
CA MET A 194 -2.41 25.42 35.83
C MET A 194 -1.04 25.82 35.25
N GLN A 195 -0.03 24.96 35.37
CA GLN A 195 1.34 25.17 34.89
C GLN A 195 1.62 24.34 33.64
N TRP A 196 0.91 24.68 32.56
CA TRP A 196 1.01 24.03 31.24
C TRP A 196 2.46 23.95 30.71
N HIS A 197 3.32 24.89 31.13
CA HIS A 197 4.72 24.96 30.73
C HIS A 197 5.63 23.90 31.38
N VAL A 198 5.18 23.21 32.44
CA VAL A 198 5.92 22.11 33.09
C VAL A 198 5.29 20.75 32.77
N THR A 199 3.96 20.69 32.71
CA THR A 199 3.21 19.43 32.56
C THR A 199 3.44 18.73 31.23
N TRP A 200 3.93 19.43 30.21
CA TRP A 200 4.29 18.82 28.93
C TRP A 200 5.41 17.76 29.04
N MET A 201 6.23 17.80 30.10
CA MET A 201 7.24 16.76 30.37
C MET A 201 6.63 15.35 30.51
N ILE A 202 5.34 15.24 30.85
CA ILE A 202 4.62 13.95 30.89
C ILE A 202 4.67 13.25 29.53
N TRP A 203 4.64 14.01 28.43
CA TRP A 203 4.74 13.45 27.08
C TRP A 203 6.11 12.82 26.81
N LEU A 204 7.20 13.42 27.30
CA LEU A 204 8.54 12.86 27.17
C LEU A 204 8.68 11.55 27.95
N LEU A 205 8.18 11.52 29.19
CA LEU A 205 8.13 10.29 29.98
C LEU A 205 7.28 9.22 29.27
N ALA A 206 6.14 9.61 28.70
CA ALA A 206 5.24 8.68 28.04
C ALA A 206 5.88 7.97 26.84
N VAL A 207 6.73 8.65 26.07
CA VAL A 207 7.46 8.05 24.95
C VAL A 207 8.44 6.98 25.42
N VAL A 208 9.16 7.23 26.53
CA VAL A 208 10.10 6.26 27.10
C VAL A 208 9.37 5.00 27.58
N PHE A 209 8.27 5.16 28.32
CA PHE A 209 7.46 4.04 28.79
C PHE A 209 6.86 3.20 27.66
N GLN A 210 6.42 3.83 26.57
CA GLN A 210 5.96 3.13 25.37
C GLN A 210 7.05 2.21 24.80
N GLY A 211 8.31 2.67 24.76
CA GLY A 211 9.44 1.85 24.29
C GLY A 211 9.64 0.61 25.15
N ILE A 212 9.60 0.76 26.47
CA ILE A 212 9.76 -0.35 27.44
C ILE A 212 8.65 -1.39 27.27
N ILE A 213 7.38 -0.95 27.20
CA ILE A 213 6.22 -1.84 27.03
C ILE A 213 6.37 -2.67 25.75
N LYS A 214 6.82 -2.03 24.66
CA LYS A 214 7.04 -2.70 23.37
C LYS A 214 8.13 -3.77 23.48
N THR A 215 9.29 -3.44 24.05
CA THR A 215 10.40 -4.39 24.19
C THR A 215 10.05 -5.59 25.06
N ILE A 216 9.33 -5.39 26.17
CA ILE A 216 8.90 -6.50 27.04
C ILE A 216 7.91 -7.42 26.32
N TYR A 217 6.96 -6.85 25.58
CA TYR A 217 6.00 -7.65 24.82
C TYR A 217 6.67 -8.45 23.70
N GLU A 218 7.61 -7.84 22.98
CA GLU A 218 8.39 -8.52 21.93
C GLU A 218 9.22 -9.68 22.52
N MET A 219 9.98 -9.46 23.60
CA MET A 219 10.75 -10.52 24.26
C MET A 219 9.87 -11.70 24.71
N ARG A 220 8.69 -11.42 25.28
CA ARG A 220 7.79 -12.47 25.74
C ARG A 220 7.17 -13.29 24.60
N HIS A 221 7.08 -12.73 23.40
CA HIS A 221 6.51 -13.41 22.24
C HIS A 221 7.56 -14.17 21.41
N ASP A 222 8.86 -13.88 21.61
CA ASP A 222 9.96 -14.63 20.98
C ASP A 222 10.30 -15.93 21.75
N ASP A 223 9.83 -16.06 23.00
CA ASP A 223 10.06 -17.22 23.88
C ASP A 223 8.95 -18.33 23.78
N GLU A 224 7.84 -18.07 23.07
CA GLU A 224 6.71 -19.01 22.84
C GLU A 224 6.72 -19.63 21.43
#